data_AF-Q02B88-F1
#
_entry.id   AF-Q02B88-F1
#
_cell.length_a   1.000
_cell.length_b   1.000
_cell.length_c   1.000
_cell.angle_alpha   90.00
_cell.angle_beta   90.00
_cell.angle_gamma   90.00
#
_symmetry.space_group_name_H-M   'P 1'
#
loop_
_entity.id
_entity.type
_entity.pdbx_description
1 polymer ?
#
loop_
_entity_poly.entity_id
_entity_poly.type
_entity_poly.pdbx_seq_one_letter_code
_entity_poly.pdbx_strand_id
1 'polypeptide(L)'
;MTRLIMLCVLLCLPGRAATPPFAQRVQFVIDAYAHPKTAGPLGYANIAAKLRLHEDAAQCSRRLEELLAAGPTGDMFWMFPITAIAYLDQGQLSDSARQALRSSLRTYMPYRGDTENHWLLYYTSLYLMAQMWPDQSGDQWYTGKTSAENLREAEGWINSWVRLTTTRGQGEYDSPHYMGLYFLSMSYLAEWAKDPAMGKRRDDAGLFDRRLRRRKSRWHLRGRALPSV
;
A
#
# COMPACT_ATOMS: atom_id res chain seq x y z
N MET A 1 -54.68 -31.43 -23.80
CA MET A 1 -53.64 -30.39 -23.90
C MET A 1 -53.14 -30.07 -22.49
N THR A 2 -52.44 -31.03 -21.87
CA THR A 2 -52.27 -31.03 -20.39
C THR A 2 -50.92 -31.63 -19.99
N ARG A 3 -49.84 -31.26 -20.69
CA ARG A 3 -48.47 -31.71 -20.38
C ARG A 3 -47.41 -30.65 -20.69
N LEU A 4 -47.67 -29.38 -20.37
CA LEU A 4 -46.70 -28.30 -20.60
C LEU A 4 -46.61 -27.28 -19.45
N ILE A 5 -46.88 -27.70 -18.20
CA ILE A 5 -46.73 -26.82 -17.02
C ILE A 5 -45.55 -27.24 -16.13
N MET A 6 -44.93 -28.40 -16.40
CA MET A 6 -43.88 -28.95 -15.54
C MET A 6 -42.47 -28.77 -16.14
N LEU A 7 -42.15 -27.58 -16.65
CA LEU A 7 -40.78 -27.25 -17.06
C LEU A 7 -40.49 -25.73 -17.00
N CYS A 8 -40.92 -25.05 -15.95
CA CYS A 8 -40.56 -23.63 -15.73
C CYS A 8 -40.04 -23.33 -14.31
N VAL A 9 -39.76 -24.35 -13.49
CA VAL A 9 -39.35 -24.15 -12.08
C VAL A 9 -37.83 -24.36 -11.85
N LEU A 10 -37.02 -24.55 -12.89
CA LEU A 10 -35.56 -24.78 -12.74
C LEU A 10 -34.66 -23.76 -13.47
N LEU A 11 -35.14 -22.53 -13.64
CA LEU A 11 -34.31 -21.39 -14.03
C LEU A 11 -34.24 -20.33 -12.91
N CYS A 12 -34.18 -20.76 -11.64
CA CYS A 12 -33.52 -19.96 -10.62
C CYS A 12 -32.01 -20.06 -10.87
N LEU A 13 -31.54 -19.30 -11.86
CA LEU A 13 -30.13 -18.92 -11.95
C LEU A 13 -29.71 -18.47 -10.53
N PRO A 14 -28.62 -18.99 -9.95
CA PRO A 14 -28.10 -18.42 -8.72
C PRO A 14 -27.84 -16.94 -9.04
N GLY A 15 -28.65 -16.06 -8.44
CA GLY A 15 -28.45 -14.63 -8.56
C GLY A 15 -26.99 -14.38 -8.22
N ARG A 16 -26.23 -13.82 -9.17
CA ARG A 16 -24.85 -13.40 -8.90
C ARG A 16 -24.92 -12.53 -7.65
N ALA A 17 -24.40 -13.03 -6.53
CA ALA A 17 -24.37 -12.27 -5.29
C ALA A 17 -23.75 -10.91 -5.61
N ALA A 18 -24.46 -9.83 -5.26
CA ALA A 18 -23.96 -8.48 -5.50
C ALA A 18 -22.59 -8.35 -4.84
N THR A 19 -21.62 -7.74 -5.54
CA THR A 19 -20.31 -7.48 -4.95
C THR A 19 -20.49 -6.65 -3.68
N PRO A 20 -20.00 -7.09 -2.51
CA PRO A 20 -20.16 -6.34 -1.27
C PRO A 20 -19.64 -4.91 -1.42
N PRO A 21 -20.22 -3.90 -0.75
CA PRO A 21 -19.71 -2.53 -0.73
C PRO A 21 -18.22 -2.45 -0.40
N PHE A 22 -17.51 -1.43 -0.91
CA PHE A 22 -16.06 -1.29 -0.70
C PHE A 22 -15.67 -1.35 0.79
N ALA A 23 -16.39 -0.65 1.66
CA ALA A 23 -16.14 -0.66 3.10
C ALA A 23 -16.23 -2.07 3.70
N GLN A 24 -17.21 -2.89 3.28
CA GLN A 24 -17.32 -4.27 3.75
C GLN A 24 -16.17 -5.15 3.27
N ARG A 25 -15.68 -4.93 2.04
CA ARG A 25 -14.50 -5.65 1.52
C ARG A 25 -13.22 -5.27 2.26
N VAL A 26 -13.07 -3.98 2.61
CA VAL A 26 -11.96 -3.50 3.44
C VAL A 26 -12.01 -4.15 4.82
N GLN A 27 -13.17 -4.12 5.47
CA GLN A 27 -13.36 -4.74 6.77
C GLN A 27 -13.04 -6.24 6.74
N PHE A 28 -13.56 -6.96 5.74
CA PHE A 28 -13.27 -8.38 5.56
C PHE A 28 -11.76 -8.68 5.49
N VAL A 29 -10.99 -7.85 4.77
CA VAL A 29 -9.53 -8.03 4.68
C VAL A 29 -8.87 -7.74 6.02
N ILE A 30 -9.28 -6.68 6.73
CA ILE A 30 -8.75 -6.36 8.06
C ILE A 30 -9.00 -7.53 9.02
N ASP A 31 -10.24 -8.02 9.09
CA ASP A 31 -10.62 -9.14 9.98
C ASP A 31 -9.83 -10.40 9.63
N ALA A 32 -9.68 -10.73 8.34
CA ALA A 32 -8.94 -11.90 7.90
C ALA A 32 -7.45 -11.87 8.31
N TYR A 33 -6.83 -10.68 8.34
CA TYR A 33 -5.46 -10.51 8.80
C TYR A 33 -5.35 -10.41 10.33
N ALA A 34 -6.34 -9.84 11.01
CA ALA A 34 -6.34 -9.76 12.47
C ALA A 34 -6.59 -11.14 13.13
N HIS A 35 -7.37 -12.00 12.46
CA HIS A 35 -7.82 -13.30 12.95
C HIS A 35 -7.45 -14.44 11.97
N PRO A 36 -6.15 -14.74 11.79
CA PRO A 36 -5.72 -15.80 10.88
C PRO A 36 -6.27 -17.16 11.32
N LYS A 37 -6.79 -17.94 10.38
CA LYS A 37 -7.40 -19.27 10.64
C LYS A 37 -6.40 -20.31 11.16
N THR A 38 -5.13 -20.17 10.80
CA THR A 38 -4.05 -21.06 11.21
C THR A 38 -3.26 -20.42 12.35
N ALA A 39 -3.04 -21.17 13.42
CA ALA A 39 -2.13 -20.76 14.48
C ALA A 39 -0.70 -20.61 13.91
N GLY A 40 -0.07 -19.48 14.20
CA GLY A 40 1.27 -19.15 13.73
C GLY A 40 1.73 -17.80 14.28
N PRO A 41 3.03 -17.49 14.20
CA PRO A 41 3.54 -16.21 14.63
C PRO A 41 2.96 -15.08 13.76
N LEU A 42 2.52 -13.99 14.39
CA LEU A 42 1.97 -12.84 13.66
C LEU A 42 3.07 -12.15 12.84
N GLY A 43 2.80 -11.85 11.57
CA GLY A 43 3.63 -10.99 10.74
C GLY A 43 3.23 -9.52 10.88
N TYR A 44 3.98 -8.62 10.22
CA TYR A 44 3.70 -7.18 10.29
C TYR A 44 2.27 -6.82 9.83
N ALA A 45 1.74 -7.49 8.80
CA ALA A 45 0.38 -7.25 8.32
C ALA A 45 -0.68 -7.64 9.37
N ASN A 46 -0.45 -8.72 10.13
CA ASN A 46 -1.33 -9.12 11.22
C ASN A 46 -1.29 -8.09 12.36
N ILE A 47 -0.10 -7.59 12.70
CA ILE A 47 0.08 -6.54 13.71
C ILE A 47 -0.69 -5.27 13.29
N ALA A 48 -0.50 -4.81 12.05
CA ALA A 48 -1.21 -3.64 11.53
C ALA A 48 -2.74 -3.82 11.57
N ALA A 49 -3.24 -4.99 11.17
CA ALA A 49 -4.68 -5.27 11.20
C ALA A 49 -5.24 -5.26 12.64
N LYS A 50 -4.54 -5.88 13.60
CA LYS A 50 -4.93 -5.86 15.01
C LYS A 50 -4.91 -4.45 15.60
N LEU A 51 -3.87 -3.66 15.31
CA LEU A 51 -3.81 -2.25 15.73
C LEU A 51 -4.95 -1.42 15.14
N ARG A 52 -5.36 -1.68 13.90
CA ARG A 52 -6.51 -1.02 13.27
C ARG A 52 -7.84 -1.34 13.95
N LEU A 53 -7.97 -2.52 14.55
CA LEU A 53 -9.13 -2.98 15.32
C LEU A 53 -9.03 -2.65 16.81
N HIS A 54 -7.91 -2.11 17.27
CA HIS A 54 -7.61 -1.91 18.69
C HIS A 54 -7.57 -3.19 19.53
N GLU A 55 -6.98 -4.26 18.96
CA GLU A 55 -6.93 -5.58 19.58
C GLU A 55 -5.50 -6.00 19.96
N ASP A 56 -5.38 -6.72 21.08
CA ASP A 56 -4.17 -7.43 21.51
C ASP A 56 -2.87 -6.60 21.48
N ALA A 57 -2.93 -5.33 21.88
CA ALA A 57 -1.80 -4.39 21.80
C ALA A 57 -0.51 -4.92 22.48
N ALA A 58 -0.64 -5.64 23.59
CA ALA A 58 0.50 -6.27 24.27
C ALA A 58 1.14 -7.39 23.43
N GLN A 59 0.34 -8.19 22.72
CA GLN A 59 0.87 -9.22 21.81
C GLN A 59 1.51 -8.57 20.58
N CYS A 60 0.87 -7.53 20.02
CA CYS A 60 1.41 -6.74 18.92
C CYS A 60 2.79 -6.15 19.27
N SER A 61 2.92 -5.58 20.46
CA SER A 61 4.19 -5.01 20.96
C SER A 61 5.29 -6.06 21.03
N ARG A 62 5.06 -7.18 21.73
CA ARG A 62 6.04 -8.28 21.83
C ARG A 62 6.44 -8.80 20.45
N ARG A 63 5.47 -9.00 19.57
CA ARG A 63 5.77 -9.56 18.25
C ARG A 63 6.56 -8.60 17.37
N LEU A 64 6.25 -7.30 17.44
CA LEU A 64 7.02 -6.28 16.72
C LEU A 64 8.47 -6.28 17.19
N GLU A 65 8.71 -6.33 18.50
CA GLU A 65 10.05 -6.42 19.06
C GLU A 65 10.80 -7.67 18.58
N GLU A 66 10.16 -8.85 18.62
CA GLU A 66 10.75 -10.09 18.12
C GLU A 66 11.14 -9.99 16.64
N LEU A 67 10.26 -9.44 15.80
CA LEU A 67 10.51 -9.27 14.37
C LEU A 67 11.67 -8.30 14.10
N LEU A 68 11.77 -7.22 14.86
CA LEU A 68 12.82 -6.22 14.69
C LEU A 68 14.15 -6.66 15.29
N ALA A 69 14.13 -7.42 16.38
CA ALA A 69 15.33 -8.01 16.99
C ALA A 69 15.99 -9.05 16.08
N ALA A 70 15.20 -9.79 15.30
CA ALA A 70 15.71 -10.70 14.27
C ALA A 70 16.42 -9.99 13.10
N GLY A 71 16.20 -8.67 12.97
CA GLY A 71 16.75 -7.85 11.90
C GLY A 71 15.75 -7.64 10.76
N PRO A 72 15.53 -6.38 10.31
CA PRO A 72 14.76 -6.10 9.10
C PRO A 72 15.31 -6.82 7.86
N THR A 73 14.42 -7.33 7.02
CA THR A 73 14.73 -7.99 5.74
C THR A 73 13.66 -7.64 4.71
N GLY A 74 14.01 -7.74 3.41
CA GLY A 74 13.06 -7.43 2.32
C GLY A 74 13.08 -5.97 1.86
N ASP A 75 14.10 -5.20 2.25
CA ASP A 75 14.43 -3.91 1.65
C ASP A 75 13.28 -2.90 1.71
N MET A 76 13.00 -2.16 0.64
CA MET A 76 11.90 -1.20 0.57
C MET A 76 10.52 -1.82 0.91
N PHE A 77 10.32 -3.12 0.70
CA PHE A 77 9.06 -3.80 1.07
C PHE A 77 8.87 -3.89 2.57
N TRP A 78 9.93 -3.89 3.37
CA TRP A 78 9.86 -3.85 4.83
C TRP A 78 9.43 -2.48 5.36
N MET A 79 9.85 -1.40 4.69
CA MET A 79 9.50 -0.04 5.11
C MET A 79 7.98 0.17 5.14
N PHE A 80 7.29 -0.45 4.20
CA PHE A 80 5.86 -0.28 4.02
C PHE A 80 5.01 -0.74 5.22
N PRO A 81 5.03 -2.03 5.64
CA PRO A 81 4.26 -2.47 6.79
C PRO A 81 4.71 -1.84 8.11
N ILE A 82 6.00 -1.46 8.25
CA ILE A 82 6.48 -0.71 9.43
C ILE A 82 5.88 0.70 9.48
N THR A 83 5.76 1.37 8.33
CA THR A 83 5.07 2.66 8.24
C THR A 83 3.60 2.50 8.68
N ALA A 84 2.93 1.43 8.24
CA ALA A 84 1.57 1.13 8.68
C ALA A 84 1.45 1.01 10.20
N ILE A 85 2.33 0.21 10.80
CA ILE A 85 2.34 -0.03 12.24
C ILE A 85 2.57 1.26 13.01
N ALA A 86 3.52 2.10 12.57
CA ALA A 86 3.78 3.37 13.23
C ALA A 86 2.57 4.32 13.20
N TYR A 87 1.83 4.36 12.10
CA TYR A 87 0.63 5.20 11.99
C TYR A 87 -0.59 4.61 12.69
N LEU A 88 -0.72 3.28 12.72
CA LEU A 88 -1.85 2.59 13.36
C LEU A 88 -1.65 2.40 14.87
N ASP A 89 -0.42 2.54 15.37
CA ASP A 89 -0.09 2.49 16.79
C ASP A 89 -1.06 3.34 17.62
N GLN A 90 -1.20 4.64 17.32
CA GLN A 90 -2.11 5.55 18.05
C GLN A 90 -1.99 5.46 19.59
N GLY A 91 -0.79 5.12 20.10
CA GLY A 91 -0.53 4.94 21.53
C GLY A 91 -0.89 3.57 22.11
N GLN A 92 -1.13 2.56 21.27
CA GLN A 92 -1.44 1.20 21.72
C GLN A 92 -0.18 0.40 22.08
N LEU A 93 0.90 0.57 21.33
CA LEU A 93 2.14 -0.17 21.50
C LEU A 93 2.90 0.31 22.73
N SER A 94 3.66 -0.59 23.35
CA SER A 94 4.57 -0.25 24.44
C SER A 94 5.68 0.72 23.97
N ASP A 95 6.22 1.48 24.92
CA ASP A 95 7.37 2.36 24.66
C ASP A 95 8.57 1.60 24.09
N SER A 96 8.82 0.39 24.58
CA SER A 96 9.89 -0.47 24.09
C SER A 96 9.70 -0.89 22.63
N ALA A 97 8.48 -1.21 22.21
CA ALA A 97 8.18 -1.58 20.83
C ALA A 97 8.30 -0.38 19.89
N ARG A 98 7.85 0.80 20.33
CA ARG A 98 8.02 2.06 19.59
C ARG A 98 9.50 2.43 19.46
N GLN A 99 10.29 2.23 20.52
CA GLN A 99 11.73 2.45 20.49
C GLN A 99 12.46 1.46 19.58
N ALA A 100 12.06 0.18 19.57
CA ALA A 100 12.59 -0.83 18.65
C ALA A 100 12.33 -0.43 17.19
N LEU A 101 11.09 -0.02 16.88
CA LEU A 101 10.73 0.48 15.56
C LEU A 101 11.59 1.70 15.19
N ARG A 102 11.70 2.70 16.08
CA ARG A 102 12.51 3.89 15.80
C ARG A 102 13.96 3.56 15.55
N SER A 103 14.52 2.63 16.34
CA SER A 103 15.91 2.18 16.23
C SER A 103 16.15 1.46 14.90
N SER A 104 15.19 0.67 14.41
CA SER A 104 15.31 -0.02 13.13
C SER A 104 15.48 0.94 11.94
N LEU A 105 14.80 2.09 11.94
CA LEU A 105 14.96 3.15 10.94
C LEU A 105 16.29 3.91 11.05
N ARG A 106 17.04 3.71 12.12
CA ARG A 106 18.40 4.24 12.26
C ARG A 106 19.44 3.26 11.73
N THR A 107 19.24 1.96 11.99
CA THR A 107 20.29 0.95 11.79
C THR A 107 20.15 0.12 10.53
N TYR A 108 18.93 -0.02 9.99
CA TYR A 108 18.70 -0.75 8.74
C TYR A 108 18.65 0.21 7.56
N MET A 109 19.55 0.01 6.59
CA MET A 109 19.58 0.72 5.32
C MET A 109 18.94 -0.15 4.23
N PRO A 110 17.63 -0.01 3.97
CA PRO A 110 16.96 -0.80 2.94
C PRO A 110 17.48 -0.45 1.54
N TYR A 111 17.68 -1.47 0.70
CA TYR A 111 17.86 -1.22 -0.71
C TYR A 111 16.58 -0.63 -1.32
N ARG A 112 16.68 0.54 -1.94
CA ARG A 112 15.49 1.21 -2.52
C ARG A 112 14.91 0.48 -3.74
N GLY A 113 15.68 -0.41 -4.37
CA GLY A 113 15.31 -1.10 -5.61
C GLY A 113 15.67 -0.34 -6.89
N ASP A 114 15.40 -0.97 -8.03
CA ASP A 114 15.78 -0.47 -9.37
C ASP A 114 14.60 0.02 -10.23
N THR A 115 13.36 -0.18 -9.78
CA THR A 115 12.15 0.09 -10.58
C THR A 115 11.29 1.21 -9.97
N GLU A 116 10.45 1.84 -10.80
CA GLU A 116 9.63 2.99 -10.37
C GLU A 116 8.67 2.65 -9.22
N ASN A 117 8.07 1.45 -9.22
CA ASN A 117 7.19 1.01 -8.14
C ASN A 117 7.94 0.80 -6.81
N HIS A 118 9.20 0.36 -6.85
CA HIS A 118 10.02 0.21 -5.66
C HIS A 118 10.39 1.57 -5.08
N TRP A 119 10.76 2.52 -5.94
CA TRP A 119 11.11 3.87 -5.50
C TRP A 119 9.90 4.59 -4.93
N LEU A 120 8.71 4.43 -5.53
CA LEU A 120 7.49 5.02 -4.98
C LEU A 120 7.16 4.45 -3.61
N LEU A 121 7.33 3.14 -3.41
CA LEU A 121 7.13 2.50 -2.11
C LEU A 121 8.12 3.07 -1.08
N TYR A 122 9.40 3.10 -1.42
CA TYR A 122 10.48 3.62 -0.59
C TYR A 122 10.24 5.08 -0.19
N TYR A 123 10.02 5.97 -1.16
CA TYR A 123 9.88 7.40 -0.89
C TYR A 123 8.54 7.72 -0.22
N THR A 124 7.48 6.99 -0.48
CA THR A 124 6.22 7.13 0.29
C THR A 124 6.45 6.84 1.76
N SER A 125 7.09 5.71 2.08
CA SER A 125 7.41 5.36 3.46
C SER A 125 8.37 6.37 4.10
N LEU A 126 9.44 6.77 3.40
CA LEU A 126 10.39 7.75 3.92
C LEU A 126 9.71 9.11 4.18
N TYR A 127 8.86 9.58 3.27
CA TYR A 127 8.09 10.81 3.42
C TYR A 127 7.24 10.76 4.69
N LEU A 128 6.44 9.71 4.87
CA LEU A 128 5.51 9.60 5.99
C LEU A 128 6.25 9.45 7.33
N MET A 129 7.31 8.65 7.38
CA MET A 129 8.12 8.51 8.59
C MET A 129 8.84 9.81 8.96
N ALA A 130 9.41 10.52 7.98
CA ALA A 130 10.03 11.83 8.21
C ALA A 130 9.01 12.89 8.68
N GLN A 131 7.78 12.84 8.16
CA GLN A 131 6.66 13.69 8.57
C GLN A 131 6.17 13.39 10.00
N MET A 132 6.26 12.12 10.42
CA MET A 132 5.89 11.68 11.77
C MET A 132 6.89 12.20 12.82
N TRP A 133 8.18 12.20 12.49
CA TRP A 133 9.23 12.72 13.38
C TRP A 133 9.99 13.89 12.73
N PRO A 134 9.40 15.10 12.67
CA PRO A 134 9.93 16.21 11.85
C PRO A 134 11.27 16.78 12.32
N ASP A 135 11.61 16.62 13.60
CA ASP A 135 12.74 17.32 14.23
C ASP A 135 13.95 16.41 14.51
N GLN A 136 14.10 15.32 13.75
CA GLN A 136 15.19 14.37 13.97
C GLN A 136 16.43 14.76 13.16
N SER A 137 17.59 14.63 13.80
CA SER A 137 18.92 14.78 13.20
C SER A 137 19.32 13.57 12.35
N GLY A 138 20.40 13.71 11.58
CA GLY A 138 20.86 12.70 10.64
C GLY A 138 21.26 11.37 11.26
N ASP A 139 21.81 11.37 12.47
CA ASP A 139 22.18 10.17 13.24
C ASP A 139 20.97 9.33 13.68
N GLN A 140 19.76 9.86 13.53
CA GLN A 140 18.51 9.16 13.80
C GLN A 140 17.95 8.44 12.56
N TRP A 141 18.59 8.57 11.40
CA TRP A 141 18.15 7.98 10.14
C TRP A 141 19.26 7.17 9.50
N TYR A 142 18.91 6.02 8.91
CA TYR A 142 19.85 5.23 8.10
C TYR A 142 20.42 6.02 6.90
N THR A 143 19.73 7.08 6.46
CA THR A 143 20.17 7.93 5.35
C THR A 143 21.27 8.92 5.76
N GLY A 144 21.50 9.13 7.06
CA GLY A 144 22.38 10.19 7.57
C GLY A 144 21.82 11.61 7.40
N LYS A 145 20.60 11.76 6.87
CA LYS A 145 19.93 13.05 6.61
C LYS A 145 18.96 13.38 7.73
N THR A 146 18.79 14.67 8.01
CA THR A 146 17.72 15.15 8.90
C THR A 146 16.34 14.74 8.37
N SER A 147 15.33 14.73 9.25
CA SER A 147 13.95 14.50 8.82
C SER A 147 13.50 15.49 7.75
N ALA A 148 13.89 16.76 7.88
CA ALA A 148 13.53 17.79 6.90
C ALA A 148 14.15 17.51 5.51
N GLU A 149 15.38 17.01 5.46
CA GLU A 149 16.04 16.62 4.21
C GLU A 149 15.42 15.36 3.60
N ASN A 150 15.17 14.32 4.40
CA ASN A 150 14.47 13.11 3.97
C ASN A 150 13.08 13.43 3.40
N LEU A 151 12.32 14.29 4.09
CA LEU A 151 11.00 14.73 3.66
C LEU A 151 11.06 15.45 2.31
N ARG A 152 11.96 16.43 2.15
CA ARG A 152 12.12 17.18 0.89
C ARG A 152 12.55 16.30 -0.27
N GLU A 153 13.48 15.39 -0.04
CA GLU A 153 13.95 14.45 -1.07
C GLU A 153 12.82 13.53 -1.53
N ALA A 154 12.11 12.92 -0.58
CA ALA A 154 10.99 12.06 -0.88
C ALA A 154 9.86 12.80 -1.60
N GLU A 155 9.51 14.00 -1.13
CA GLU A 155 8.52 14.85 -1.78
C GLU A 155 8.92 15.21 -3.22
N GLY A 156 10.16 15.66 -3.41
CA GLY A 156 10.70 16.03 -4.72
C GLY A 156 10.65 14.85 -5.70
N TRP A 157 11.04 13.66 -5.24
CA TRP A 157 10.98 12.46 -6.06
C TRP A 157 9.55 12.05 -6.40
N ILE A 158 8.66 11.93 -5.39
CA ILE A 158 7.27 11.51 -5.61
C ILE A 158 6.61 12.46 -6.63
N ASN A 159 6.97 13.75 -6.60
CA ASN A 159 6.25 14.74 -7.37
C ASN A 159 6.85 15.03 -8.75
N SER A 160 8.12 14.67 -8.94
CA SER A 160 8.67 14.31 -10.26
C SER A 160 7.96 13.09 -10.86
N TRP A 161 7.78 12.00 -10.11
CA TRP A 161 7.11 10.79 -10.59
C TRP A 161 5.63 11.04 -10.96
N VAL A 162 4.87 11.78 -10.14
CA VAL A 162 3.49 12.16 -10.46
C VAL A 162 3.43 12.96 -11.76
N ARG A 163 4.32 13.93 -11.93
CA ARG A 163 4.40 14.73 -13.17
C ARG A 163 4.70 13.84 -14.38
N LEU A 164 5.67 12.94 -14.28
CA LEU A 164 6.01 12.01 -15.36
C LEU A 164 4.80 11.13 -15.72
N THR A 165 4.25 10.43 -14.72
CA THR A 165 3.15 9.48 -14.88
C THR A 165 1.88 10.11 -15.45
N THR A 166 1.55 11.34 -15.05
CA THR A 166 0.34 12.03 -15.51
C THR A 166 0.49 12.67 -16.89
N THR A 167 1.72 12.98 -17.32
CA THR A 167 1.99 13.63 -18.61
C THR A 167 2.35 12.63 -19.71
N ARG A 168 3.17 11.62 -19.42
CA ARG A 168 3.74 10.68 -20.40
C ARG A 168 3.32 9.22 -20.16
N GLY A 169 2.79 8.91 -18.98
CA GLY A 169 2.61 7.55 -18.50
C GLY A 169 3.79 7.10 -17.64
N GLN A 170 3.82 5.82 -17.25
CA GLN A 170 4.94 5.26 -16.48
C GLN A 170 6.26 5.47 -17.23
N GLY A 171 7.33 5.84 -16.52
CA GLY A 171 8.62 6.11 -17.11
C GLY A 171 9.42 4.85 -17.43
N GLU A 172 9.12 3.74 -16.75
CA GLU A 172 9.77 2.45 -16.98
C GLU A 172 8.87 1.48 -17.76
N TYR A 173 8.11 0.61 -17.06
CA TYR A 173 7.25 -0.40 -17.65
C TYR A 173 5.77 -0.14 -17.35
N ASP A 174 4.96 0.05 -18.40
CA ASP A 174 3.50 0.19 -18.31
C ASP A 174 2.82 -1.19 -18.19
N SER A 175 3.21 -1.98 -17.18
CA SER A 175 2.62 -3.28 -16.90
C SER A 175 1.51 -3.17 -15.85
N PRO A 176 0.29 -3.69 -16.13
CA PRO A 176 -0.79 -3.70 -15.15
C PRO A 176 -0.46 -4.57 -13.92
N HIS A 177 0.54 -5.45 -14.00
CA HIS A 177 0.95 -6.31 -12.89
C HIS A 177 1.40 -5.50 -11.66
N TYR A 178 2.12 -4.39 -11.87
CA TYR A 178 2.67 -3.57 -10.79
C TYR A 178 1.73 -2.45 -10.31
N MET A 179 0.56 -2.33 -10.92
CA MET A 179 -0.43 -1.31 -10.55
C MET A 179 -0.82 -1.36 -9.07
N GLY A 180 -0.84 -2.57 -8.50
CA GLY A 180 -1.08 -2.77 -7.07
C GLY A 180 -0.09 -2.03 -6.18
N LEU A 181 1.21 -2.05 -6.50
CA LEU A 181 2.25 -1.39 -5.70
C LEU A 181 2.19 0.13 -5.81
N TYR A 182 1.84 0.66 -6.99
CA TYR A 182 1.60 2.09 -7.16
C TYR A 182 0.38 2.54 -6.33
N PHE A 183 -0.75 1.86 -6.45
CA PHE A 183 -1.95 2.23 -5.68
C PHE A 183 -1.77 2.07 -4.17
N LEU A 184 -1.02 1.05 -3.76
CA LEU A 184 -0.69 0.81 -2.37
C LEU A 184 0.07 2.00 -1.79
N SER A 185 1.11 2.47 -2.48
CA SER A 185 1.86 3.67 -2.08
C SER A 185 0.95 4.91 -2.02
N MET A 186 0.13 5.11 -3.04
CA MET A 186 -0.80 6.25 -3.07
C MET A 186 -1.86 6.20 -1.98
N SER A 187 -2.31 5.02 -1.55
CA SER A 187 -3.28 4.90 -0.45
C SER A 187 -2.70 5.38 0.88
N TYR A 188 -1.41 5.17 1.14
CA TYR A 188 -0.75 5.66 2.34
C TYR A 188 -0.64 7.18 2.34
N LEU A 189 -0.25 7.77 1.21
CA LEU A 189 -0.23 9.24 1.09
C LEU A 189 -1.64 9.83 1.28
N ALA A 190 -2.66 9.21 0.68
CA ALA A 190 -4.04 9.67 0.78
C ALA A 190 -4.58 9.63 2.22
N GLU A 191 -4.19 8.62 2.99
CA GLU A 191 -4.66 8.43 4.35
C GLU A 191 -3.88 9.28 5.36
N TRP A 192 -2.57 9.44 5.18
CA TRP A 192 -1.65 9.86 6.25
C TRP A 192 -0.78 11.08 5.96
N ALA A 193 -0.76 11.61 4.73
CA ALA A 193 -0.04 12.84 4.46
C ALA A 193 -0.74 14.04 5.12
N LYS A 194 0.03 14.87 5.84
CA LYS A 194 -0.45 16.12 6.45
C LYS A 194 -0.64 17.22 5.42
N ASP A 195 0.24 17.28 4.42
CA ASP A 195 0.03 18.15 3.26
C ASP A 195 -1.17 17.61 2.45
N PRO A 196 -2.21 18.43 2.20
CA PRO A 196 -3.33 18.03 1.35
C PRO A 196 -2.90 17.68 -0.09
N ALA A 197 -1.78 18.22 -0.59
CA ALA A 197 -1.42 18.16 -2.00
C ALA A 197 -0.66 16.94 -2.58
N MET A 198 0.23 16.16 -1.95
CA MET A 198 0.06 15.52 -0.68
C MET A 198 -0.88 14.32 -0.82
N GLY A 199 -1.88 14.26 0.05
CA GLY A 199 -2.91 13.22 0.02
C GLY A 199 -3.77 13.18 -1.25
N LYS A 200 -3.97 14.31 -1.95
CA LYS A 200 -4.79 14.39 -3.17
C LYS A 200 -4.21 13.64 -4.38
N ARG A 201 -2.93 13.29 -4.37
CA ARG A 201 -2.26 12.59 -5.51
C ARG A 201 -2.88 11.24 -5.85
N ARG A 202 -3.63 10.62 -4.94
CA ARG A 202 -4.47 9.45 -5.23
C ARG A 202 -5.40 9.70 -6.42
N ASP A 203 -6.02 10.87 -6.46
CA ASP A 203 -7.03 11.19 -7.49
C ASP A 203 -6.38 11.37 -8.87
N ASP A 204 -5.14 11.84 -8.91
CA ASP A 204 -4.34 12.01 -10.14
C ASP A 204 -3.90 10.65 -10.71
N ALA A 205 -3.54 9.69 -9.85
CA ALA A 205 -3.31 8.29 -10.25
C ALA A 205 -4.61 7.58 -10.70
N GLY A 206 -5.76 7.90 -10.10
CA GLY A 206 -7.07 7.44 -10.58
C GLY A 206 -7.46 8.03 -11.94
N LEU A 207 -6.96 9.22 -12.28
CA LEU A 207 -7.05 9.78 -13.64
C LEU A 207 -6.20 8.96 -14.63
N PHE A 208 -5.05 8.45 -14.19
CA PHE A 208 -4.18 7.58 -14.97
C PHE A 208 -4.81 6.20 -15.28
N ASP A 209 -5.42 5.51 -14.30
CA ASP A 209 -6.15 4.25 -14.57
C ASP A 209 -7.25 4.44 -15.64
N ARG A 210 -7.98 5.54 -15.56
CA ARG A 210 -9.00 5.89 -16.56
C ARG A 210 -8.40 6.13 -17.95
N ARG A 211 -7.22 6.74 -18.04
CA ARG A 211 -6.50 6.94 -19.32
C ARG A 211 -5.92 5.64 -19.87
N LEU A 212 -5.39 4.76 -19.03
CA LEU A 212 -4.90 3.43 -19.42
C LEU A 212 -6.02 2.53 -19.94
N ARG A 213 -7.17 2.48 -19.25
CA ARG A 213 -8.37 1.76 -19.73
C ARG A 213 -8.81 2.28 -21.10
N ARG A 214 -8.75 3.61 -21.32
CA ARG A 214 -9.06 4.24 -22.62
C ARG A 214 -8.03 3.95 -23.72
N ARG A 215 -6.76 3.73 -23.37
CA ARG A 215 -5.72 3.32 -24.34
C ARG A 215 -5.85 1.84 -24.73
N LYS A 216 -6.09 0.94 -23.76
CA LYS A 216 -6.36 -0.49 -24.06
C LYS A 216 -7.59 -0.66 -24.96
N SER A 217 -8.67 0.08 -24.72
CA SER A 217 -9.85 0.02 -25.59
C SER A 217 -9.58 0.54 -27.00
N ARG A 218 -8.72 1.56 -27.19
CA ARG A 218 -8.27 2.00 -28.53
C ARG A 218 -7.38 0.97 -29.22
N TRP A 219 -6.51 0.26 -28.50
CA TRP A 219 -5.69 -0.81 -29.08
C TRP A 219 -6.56 -1.98 -29.59
N HIS A 220 -7.60 -2.39 -28.86
CA HIS A 220 -8.55 -3.41 -29.34
C HIS A 220 -9.44 -2.94 -30.51
N LEU A 221 -9.61 -1.64 -30.71
CA LEU A 221 -10.29 -1.08 -31.88
C LEU A 221 -9.38 -0.97 -33.10
N ARG A 222 -8.07 -0.76 -32.91
CA ARG A 222 -7.08 -0.70 -34.01
C ARG A 222 -6.51 -2.06 -34.42
N GLY A 223 -6.52 -3.06 -33.55
CA GLY A 223 -6.05 -4.42 -33.84
C GLY A 223 -6.96 -5.26 -34.77
N ARG A 224 -8.06 -4.70 -35.27
CA ARG A 224 -8.95 -5.36 -36.26
C ARG A 224 -8.72 -4.93 -37.71
N ALA A 225 -7.72 -4.10 -37.97
CA ALA A 225 -7.36 -3.67 -39.32
C ALA A 225 -5.87 -3.94 -39.56
N LEU A 226 -5.53 -5.19 -39.84
CA LEU A 226 -4.35 -5.52 -40.63
C LEU A 226 -4.86 -5.99 -42.00
N PRO A 227 -4.40 -5.40 -43.12
CA PRO A 227 -4.70 -5.95 -44.44
C PRO A 227 -3.93 -7.25 -44.61
N SER A 228 -4.64 -8.28 -45.08
CA SER A 228 -4.06 -9.52 -45.57
C SER A 228 -3.08 -9.23 -46.71
N VAL A 229 -1.84 -9.67 -46.57
CA VAL A 229 -0.87 -9.82 -47.67
C VAL A 229 -1.04 -11.22 -48.25
#